data_AF-A0ABD2PK89-F1
#
_entry.id   AF-A0ABD2PK89-F1
#
_cell.length_a   1.000
_cell.length_b   1.000
_cell.length_c   1.000
_cell.angle_alpha   90.00
_cell.angle_beta   90.00
_cell.angle_gamma   90.00
#
_symmetry.space_group_name_H-M   'P 1'
#
loop_
_entity.id
_entity.type
_entity.pdbx_description
1 polymer ?
#
loop_
_entity_poly.entity_id
_entity_poly.type
_entity_poly.pdbx_seq_one_letter_code
_entity_poly.pdbx_strand_id
1 'polypeptide(L)'
;MDLDGSLYANLSREFEQALRQPANILPAIFESLLLIVGLVGNSMVITAILTNKNMRTLANYFVLNLSIADLLCCLIIMPITVLTYLFKPWYWGATLCKFKTYLDPVTAWASIITMTVVAFDR
;
A
#
# COMPACT_ATOMS: atom_id res chain seq x y z
N MET A 1 28.38 24.13 -2.84
CA MET A 1 26.95 23.88 -2.56
C MET A 1 26.47 22.98 -3.69
N ASP A 2 26.99 21.76 -3.67
CA ASP A 2 27.02 20.81 -4.81
C ASP A 2 26.23 19.53 -4.48
N LEU A 3 25.41 19.57 -3.43
CA LEU A 3 24.75 18.38 -2.87
C LEU A 3 23.56 17.87 -3.69
N ASP A 4 22.95 18.67 -4.58
CA ASP A 4 21.83 18.17 -5.41
C ASP A 4 22.33 17.43 -6.65
N GLY A 5 23.30 17.96 -7.40
CA GLY A 5 23.72 17.38 -8.67
C GLY A 5 24.26 15.93 -8.57
N SER A 6 25.10 15.66 -7.57
CA SER A 6 25.60 14.31 -7.32
C SER A 6 24.54 13.38 -6.72
N LEU A 7 23.62 13.90 -5.91
CA LEU A 7 22.55 13.11 -5.31
C LEU A 7 21.54 12.66 -6.38
N TYR A 8 21.08 13.57 -7.23
CA TYR A 8 20.20 13.22 -8.36
C TYR A 8 20.87 12.25 -9.33
N ALA A 9 22.16 12.41 -9.61
CA ALA A 9 22.91 11.49 -10.48
C ALA A 9 23.10 10.10 -9.87
N ASN A 10 23.23 10.00 -8.55
CA ASN A 10 23.27 8.70 -7.86
C ASN A 10 21.87 8.08 -7.79
N LEU A 11 20.84 8.88 -7.52
CA LEU A 11 19.44 8.45 -7.47
C LEU A 11 18.97 7.87 -8.80
N SER A 12 19.32 8.52 -9.92
CA SER A 12 18.99 8.04 -11.26
C SER A 12 19.70 6.73 -11.60
N ARG A 13 20.98 6.57 -11.22
CA ARG A 13 21.72 5.31 -11.43
C ARG A 13 21.16 4.15 -10.61
N GLU A 14 20.83 4.40 -9.35
CA GLU A 14 20.21 3.39 -8.47
C GLU A 14 18.84 2.95 -9.02
N PHE A 15 18.02 3.90 -9.48
CA PHE A 15 16.76 3.61 -10.14
C PHE A 15 16.95 2.76 -11.40
N GLU A 16 17.89 3.11 -12.27
CA GLU A 16 18.25 2.34 -13.47
C GLU A 16 18.75 0.93 -13.12
N GLN A 17 19.56 0.79 -12.07
CA GLN A 17 20.01 -0.53 -11.57
C GLN A 17 18.87 -1.35 -10.97
N ALA A 18 17.95 -0.71 -10.25
CA ALA A 18 16.78 -1.36 -9.69
C ALA A 18 15.85 -1.87 -10.79
N LEU A 19 15.66 -1.08 -11.87
CA LEU A 19 14.96 -1.49 -13.08
C LEU A 19 15.71 -2.61 -13.83
N ARG A 20 17.04 -2.65 -13.80
CA ARG A 20 17.78 -3.72 -14.48
C ARG A 20 17.59 -5.10 -13.83
N GLN A 21 17.19 -5.15 -12.57
CA GLN A 21 16.97 -6.39 -11.84
C GLN A 21 15.49 -6.81 -11.88
N PRO A 22 15.16 -7.97 -12.50
CA PRO A 22 13.78 -8.44 -12.56
C PRO A 22 13.20 -8.74 -11.16
N ALA A 23 14.07 -9.04 -10.19
CA ALA A 23 13.70 -9.27 -8.80
C ALA A 23 13.07 -8.05 -8.10
N ASN A 24 13.33 -6.82 -8.58
CA ASN A 24 12.72 -5.60 -8.01
C ASN A 24 11.57 -5.08 -8.88
N ILE A 25 11.63 -5.27 -10.20
CA ILE A 25 10.56 -4.86 -11.12
C ILE A 25 9.28 -5.65 -10.87
N LEU A 26 9.38 -6.98 -10.79
CA LEU A 26 8.20 -7.83 -10.69
C LEU A 26 7.31 -7.47 -9.48
N PRO A 27 7.85 -7.34 -8.25
CA PRO A 27 7.04 -6.90 -7.11
C PRO A 27 6.57 -5.45 -7.25
N ALA A 28 7.36 -4.53 -7.82
CA ALA A 28 6.94 -3.14 -8.02
C ALA A 28 5.74 -3.01 -8.97
N ILE A 29 5.72 -3.78 -10.07
CA ILE A 29 4.57 -3.83 -10.99
C ILE A 29 3.36 -4.41 -10.26
N PHE A 30 3.52 -5.53 -9.57
CA PHE A 30 2.41 -6.18 -8.86
C PHE A 30 1.78 -5.25 -7.80
N GLU A 31 2.59 -4.60 -6.96
CA GLU A 31 2.13 -3.61 -5.99
C GLU A 31 1.44 -2.42 -6.64
N SER A 32 1.95 -1.93 -7.78
CA SER A 32 1.29 -0.84 -8.51
C SER A 32 -0.08 -1.23 -9.08
N LEU A 33 -0.26 -2.49 -9.49
CA LEU A 33 -1.56 -3.00 -9.92
C LEU A 33 -2.51 -3.15 -8.73
N LEU A 34 -2.02 -3.66 -7.60
CA LEU A 34 -2.79 -3.76 -6.37
C LEU A 34 -3.23 -2.38 -5.85
N LEU A 35 -2.38 -1.35 -6.00
CA LEU A 35 -2.74 0.03 -5.69
C LEU A 35 -3.96 0.48 -6.51
N ILE A 36 -3.94 0.26 -7.82
CA ILE A 36 -5.06 0.66 -8.70
C ILE A 36 -6.33 -0.10 -8.33
N VAL A 37 -6.23 -1.42 -8.16
CA VAL A 37 -7.36 -2.27 -7.80
C VAL A 37 -7.92 -1.89 -6.43
N GLY A 38 -7.04 -1.66 -5.44
CA GLY A 38 -7.41 -1.27 -4.08
C GLY A 38 -8.08 0.10 -4.03
N LEU A 39 -7.56 1.09 -4.76
CA LEU A 39 -8.18 2.41 -4.87
C LEU A 39 -9.57 2.33 -5.50
N VAL A 40 -9.70 1.64 -6.63
CA VAL A 40 -10.98 1.52 -7.34
C VAL A 40 -11.99 0.72 -6.52
N GLY A 41 -11.60 -0.45 -6.02
CA GLY A 41 -12.46 -1.35 -5.27
C GLY A 41 -13.00 -0.72 -3.98
N ASN A 42 -12.11 -0.16 -3.15
CA ASN A 42 -12.52 0.44 -1.88
C ASN A 42 -13.32 1.73 -2.08
N SER A 43 -12.99 2.53 -3.10
CA SER A 43 -13.79 3.72 -3.43
C SER A 43 -15.20 3.34 -3.91
N MET A 44 -15.33 2.24 -4.66
CA MET A 44 -16.63 1.72 -5.10
C MET A 44 -17.48 1.26 -3.90
N VAL A 45 -16.88 0.54 -2.93
CA VAL A 45 -17.56 0.10 -1.70
C VAL A 45 -18.06 1.30 -0.89
N ILE A 46 -17.21 2.30 -0.66
CA ILE A 46 -17.59 3.54 0.04
C ILE A 46 -18.77 4.20 -0.68
N THR A 47 -18.66 4.37 -2.00
CA THR A 47 -19.72 5.01 -2.80
C THR A 47 -21.03 4.24 -2.73
N ALA A 48 -20.99 2.90 -2.81
CA ALA A 48 -22.17 2.04 -2.74
C ALA A 48 -22.91 2.16 -1.40
N ILE A 49 -22.16 2.16 -0.29
CA ILE A 49 -22.72 2.27 1.08
C ILE A 49 -23.29 3.68 1.31
N LEU A 50 -22.59 4.72 0.84
CA LEU A 50 -23.06 6.11 1.00
C LEU A 50 -24.33 6.39 0.18
N THR A 51 -24.42 5.83 -1.03
CA THR A 51 -25.54 6.02 -1.97
C THR A 51 -26.79 5.26 -1.52
N ASN A 52 -26.65 4.00 -1.06
CA ASN A 52 -27.80 3.20 -0.63
C ASN A 52 -28.11 3.38 0.87
N LYS A 53 -29.09 4.23 1.20
CA LYS A 53 -29.55 4.44 2.59
C LYS A 53 -30.04 3.16 3.28
N ASN A 54 -30.58 2.20 2.52
CA ASN A 54 -31.04 0.90 3.03
C ASN A 54 -29.89 -0.02 3.45
N MET A 55 -28.66 0.26 3.01
CA MET A 55 -27.44 -0.50 3.34
C MET A 55 -26.73 0.05 4.58
N ARG A 56 -27.34 0.93 5.39
CA ARG A 56 -26.68 1.53 6.56
C ARG A 56 -26.88 0.71 7.83
N THR A 57 -26.48 -0.56 7.79
CA THR A 57 -26.50 -1.48 8.94
C THR A 57 -25.15 -1.49 9.66
N LEU A 58 -25.11 -2.00 10.90
CA LEU A 58 -23.87 -2.09 11.70
C LEU A 58 -22.74 -2.81 10.95
N ALA A 59 -23.08 -3.92 10.26
CA ALA A 59 -22.13 -4.69 9.45
C ALA A 59 -21.54 -3.84 8.31
N ASN A 60 -22.35 -3.03 7.63
CA ASN A 60 -21.88 -2.20 6.53
C ASN A 60 -21.03 -1.00 7.01
N TYR A 61 -21.21 -0.53 8.25
CA TYR A 61 -20.27 0.43 8.86
C TYR A 61 -18.90 -0.19 9.14
N PHE A 62 -18.83 -1.47 9.53
CA PHE A 62 -17.54 -2.17 9.65
C PHE A 62 -16.84 -2.28 8.30
N VAL A 63 -17.58 -2.64 7.23
CA VAL A 63 -17.06 -2.70 5.86
C VAL A 63 -16.59 -1.31 5.39
N LEU A 64 -17.35 -0.25 5.69
CA LEU A 64 -16.95 1.12 5.35
C LEU A 64 -15.64 1.53 6.04
N ASN A 65 -15.50 1.23 7.33
CA ASN A 65 -14.29 1.51 8.08
C ASN A 65 -13.07 0.73 7.53
N LEU A 66 -13.28 -0.54 7.17
CA LEU A 66 -12.25 -1.35 6.52
C LEU A 66 -11.81 -0.73 5.18
N SER A 67 -12.75 -0.33 4.33
CA SER A 67 -12.42 0.31 3.05
C SER A 67 -11.69 1.64 3.19
N ILE A 68 -11.99 2.44 4.23
CA ILE A 68 -11.23 3.67 4.52
C ILE A 68 -9.80 3.32 4.96
N ALA A 69 -9.64 2.32 5.83
CA ALA A 69 -8.32 1.86 6.26
C ALA A 69 -7.50 1.35 5.07
N ASP A 70 -8.10 0.58 4.17
CA ASP A 70 -7.44 0.07 2.96
C ASP A 70 -7.02 1.20 2.02
N LEU A 71 -7.84 2.25 1.85
CA LEU A 71 -7.44 3.43 1.06
C LEU A 71 -6.25 4.15 1.68
N LEU A 72 -6.21 4.31 3.01
CA LEU A 72 -5.06 4.89 3.70
C LEU A 72 -3.81 4.03 3.53
N CYS A 73 -3.94 2.71 3.63
CA CYS A 73 -2.85 1.77 3.38
C CYS A 73 -2.35 1.85 1.93
N CYS A 74 -3.26 1.89 0.95
CA CYS A 74 -2.92 2.06 -0.46
C CYS A 74 -2.16 3.37 -0.69
N LEU A 75 -2.62 4.49 -0.11
CA LEU A 75 -2.02 5.80 -0.35
C LEU A 75 -0.69 6.03 0.40
N ILE A 76 -0.45 5.33 1.51
CA ILE A 76 0.72 5.55 2.36
C ILE A 76 1.73 4.41 2.23
N ILE A 77 1.29 3.17 2.42
CA ILE A 77 2.18 2.00 2.55
C ILE A 77 2.70 1.57 1.19
N MET A 78 1.81 1.40 0.20
CA MET A 78 2.19 0.92 -1.12
C MET A 78 3.22 1.82 -1.82
N PRO A 79 3.10 3.17 -1.86
CA PRO A 79 4.13 4.01 -2.45
C PRO A 79 5.47 3.91 -1.71
N ILE A 80 5.45 3.84 -0.37
CA ILE A 80 6.68 3.60 0.41
C ILE A 80 7.31 2.27 0.02
N THR A 81 6.52 1.21 -0.13
CA THR A 81 6.99 -0.12 -0.56
C THR A 81 7.58 -0.09 -1.97
N VAL A 82 6.93 0.55 -2.94
CA VAL A 82 7.48 0.72 -4.30
C VAL A 82 8.82 1.46 -4.26
N LEU A 83 8.91 2.52 -3.44
CA LEU A 83 10.16 3.27 -3.26
C LEU A 83 11.26 2.40 -2.65
N THR A 84 10.94 1.42 -1.78
CA THR A 84 11.96 0.46 -1.28
C THR A 84 12.48 -0.52 -2.31
N TYR A 85 11.70 -0.83 -3.36
CA TYR A 85 12.19 -1.66 -4.46
C TYR A 85 13.11 -0.88 -5.39
N LEU A 86 12.85 0.42 -5.55
CA LEU A 86 13.57 1.30 -6.45
C LEU A 86 14.82 1.93 -5.84
N PHE A 87 14.86 2.11 -4.51
CA PHE A 87 15.98 2.74 -3.79
C PHE A 87 16.52 1.80 -2.72
N LYS A 88 17.75 1.28 -2.93
CA LYS A 88 18.33 0.24 -2.05
C LYS A 88 19.19 0.74 -0.89
N PRO A 89 19.45 2.04 -0.72
CA PRO A 89 19.57 2.59 0.62
C PRO A 89 18.28 3.27 1.08
N TRP A 90 17.89 3.07 2.34
CA TRP A 90 16.71 3.76 2.88
C TRP A 90 17.02 5.23 3.16
N TYR A 91 16.44 6.14 2.36
CA TYR A 91 16.65 7.58 2.48
C TYR A 91 15.57 8.32 3.30
N TRP A 92 14.44 7.67 3.59
CA TRP A 92 13.23 8.31 4.13
C TRP A 92 13.23 8.49 5.67
N GLY A 93 14.38 8.28 6.32
CA GLY A 93 14.56 8.44 7.77
C GLY A 93 14.04 7.28 8.64
N ALA A 94 14.52 7.20 9.89
CA ALA A 94 14.30 6.04 10.76
C ALA A 94 12.82 5.80 11.16
N THR A 95 12.01 6.87 11.26
CA THR A 95 10.60 6.78 11.65
C THR A 95 9.79 5.98 10.63
N LEU A 96 9.88 6.34 9.35
CA LEU A 96 9.16 5.66 8.27
C LEU A 96 9.66 4.22 8.08
N CYS A 97 10.94 3.96 8.32
CA CYS A 97 11.50 2.60 8.29
C CYS A 97 10.84 1.71 9.34
N LYS A 98 10.84 2.15 10.61
CA LYS A 98 10.20 1.42 11.72
C LYS A 98 8.69 1.25 11.49
N PHE A 99 8.04 2.28 10.96
CA PHE A 99 6.61 2.24 10.65
C PHE A 99 6.29 1.18 9.59
N LYS A 100 7.05 1.14 8.49
CA LYS A 100 6.91 0.11 7.46
C LYS A 100 7.14 -1.29 8.02
N THR A 101 8.24 -1.49 8.77
CA THR A 101 8.55 -2.79 9.38
C THR A 101 7.46 -3.28 10.34
N TYR A 102 6.75 -2.36 11.01
CA TYR A 102 5.62 -2.70 11.86
C TYR A 102 4.35 -3.02 11.07
N LEU A 103 4.05 -2.25 10.02
CA LEU A 103 2.81 -2.39 9.27
C LEU A 103 2.75 -3.62 8.36
N ASP A 104 3.88 -4.05 7.81
CA ASP A 104 3.95 -5.24 6.94
C ASP A 104 3.34 -6.48 7.62
N PRO A 105 3.77 -6.90 8.84
CA PRO A 105 3.17 -8.05 9.52
C PRO A 105 1.74 -7.77 9.98
N VAL A 106 1.43 -6.55 10.45
CA VAL A 106 0.07 -6.20 10.91
C VAL A 106 -0.96 -6.37 9.81
N THR A 107 -0.63 -5.94 8.59
CA THR A 107 -1.50 -6.10 7.42
C THR A 107 -1.72 -7.58 7.09
N ALA A 108 -0.67 -8.40 7.17
CA ALA A 108 -0.79 -9.84 6.96
C ALA A 108 -1.72 -10.51 7.99
N TRP A 109 -1.60 -10.16 9.27
CA TRP A 109 -2.51 -10.63 10.31
C TRP A 109 -3.95 -10.16 10.08
N ALA A 110 -4.15 -8.91 9.67
CA ALA A 110 -5.47 -8.37 9.34
C ALA A 110 -6.12 -9.11 8.15
N SER A 111 -5.36 -9.46 7.12
CA SER A 111 -5.85 -10.27 5.99
C SER A 111 -6.29 -11.66 6.45
N ILE A 112 -5.51 -12.33 7.30
CA ILE A 112 -5.86 -13.66 7.84
C ILE A 112 -7.16 -13.59 8.63
N ILE A 113 -7.27 -12.62 9.56
CA ILE A 113 -8.49 -12.42 10.36
C ILE A 113 -9.69 -12.15 9.45
N THR A 114 -9.52 -11.30 8.43
CA THR A 114 -10.58 -11.01 7.46
C THR A 114 -11.02 -12.28 6.73
N MET A 115 -10.08 -13.09 6.21
CA MET A 115 -10.39 -14.36 5.56
C MET A 115 -11.12 -15.33 6.50
N THR A 116 -10.72 -15.38 7.78
CA THR A 116 -11.37 -16.20 8.81
C THR A 116 -12.80 -15.73 9.10
N VAL A 117 -13.02 -14.43 9.27
CA VAL A 117 -14.37 -13.88 9.50
C VAL A 117 -15.28 -14.16 8.32
N VAL A 118 -14.82 -13.95 7.08
CA VAL A 118 -15.59 -14.27 5.88
C VAL A 118 -15.82 -15.79 5.77
N ALA A 119 -14.95 -16.64 6.31
CA ALA A 119 -15.19 -18.09 6.37
C ALA A 119 -16.23 -18.49 7.42
N PHE A 120 -16.35 -17.76 8.53
CA PHE A 120 -17.37 -17.98 9.55
C PHE A 120 -18.74 -17.40 9.21
N ASP A 121 -18.78 -16.34 8.38
CA ASP A 121 -20.03 -15.75 7.86
C ASP A 121 -20.71 -16.64 6.80
N ARG A 122 -20.01 -17.68 6.32
CA ARG A 122 -20.53 -18.72 5.42
C ARG A 122 -20.97 -19.94 6.20
#